data_AF-A0AAN6X5E3-F1
#
_entry.id   AF-A0AAN6X5E3-F1
#
_cell.length_a   1.000
_cell.length_b   1.000
_cell.length_c   1.000
_cell.angle_alpha   90.00
_cell.angle_beta   90.00
_cell.angle_gamma   90.00
#
_symmetry.space_group_name_H-M   'P 1'
#
loop_
_entity.id
_entity.type
_entity.pdbx_description
1 polymer ?
#
loop_
_entity_poly.entity_id
_entity_poly.type
_entity_poly.pdbx_seq_one_letter_code
_entity_poly.pdbx_strand_id
1 'polypeptide(L)'
;MGRRQLALLATVRWASKQALPAYVPAQKQVRYKSIQSRQGRSVKAKGKKSKMSNKSLRVAIEGCGHGTLNAIYSSIATSCRERNWDGVDLLIIGGDFQAVRNADDLTVMSVPSKYRELGDFPDYYSGKRQAPYLTIFVAGNHEAASHLAELHYGGWVAPNIYYMGAANVLRVGPIRIAGMSGIWKGHDYRKPHHERLPFNQSDTKSFYHVREIDVRKLLQVRTQVDIGISHDWPRGIEKHGDSHRLWKMKPDFQRESQDGSLGNPAADYVLNRLRPPYWFSAHLHCKYSAIKQFDPPTAASATTVSEPTPAPPSAAPTHNPDEIDLGLDGEETPAAPANNPDEIDLDLDDEDVPAAAAAPSTAHAAPPEEPQTDTLRSLLPSTFSKPTPAVKTTPGQPVPPTITNTATRFLALDKCLPGRSFLQLMEIPSSSSVPITRPVKLSYDKEWLSIIRAFHPLLKSTFGIRGAQVPEDQGEEHYLGLIKENEEWVKENVVRKGKMEIPENFAVTAPVMDDGGKGWVRGSEVQPREYTNPQTARFCELLQVENYWDASEEERAERREKGPDEDDFYAGFRGGRGGGGGFRGGRGRGGGGGHRGRGGGGGGYRGRGGGGGGGYRGGGRGGGGGHRGRGG
;
A
#
# COMPACT_ATOMS: atom_id res chain seq x y z
N MET A 1 50.94 -10.97 61.51
CA MET A 1 52.20 -10.26 61.18
C MET A 1 52.51 -10.56 59.71
N GLY A 2 52.94 -9.66 58.82
CA GLY A 2 53.17 -8.20 58.90
C GLY A 2 54.13 -7.75 57.78
N ARG A 3 53.94 -6.52 57.23
CA ARG A 3 54.62 -5.90 56.05
C ARG A 3 54.03 -6.34 54.70
N ARG A 4 53.45 -5.49 53.83
CA ARG A 4 53.64 -4.09 53.35
C ARG A 4 54.61 -3.91 52.17
N GLN A 5 54.03 -3.73 50.99
CA GLN A 5 54.38 -2.77 49.91
C GLN A 5 53.01 -2.42 49.26
N LEU A 6 52.49 -1.18 49.28
CA LEU A 6 52.91 0.04 48.57
C LEU A 6 53.02 -0.16 47.05
N ALA A 7 52.44 0.67 46.16
CA ALA A 7 51.25 1.53 46.19
C ALA A 7 51.11 2.15 44.77
N LEU A 8 49.90 2.30 44.22
CA LEU A 8 49.59 3.42 43.31
C LEU A 8 48.06 3.62 43.21
N LEU A 9 47.54 4.60 43.95
CA LEU A 9 46.16 5.08 43.82
C LEU A 9 46.16 6.31 42.91
N ALA A 10 45.66 6.16 41.67
CA ALA A 10 45.45 7.28 40.76
C ALA A 10 44.00 7.78 40.88
N THR A 11 43.79 8.79 41.73
CA THR A 11 42.53 9.54 41.79
C THR A 11 42.22 10.24 40.47
N VAL A 12 41.09 9.89 39.83
CA VAL A 12 40.45 10.74 38.81
C VAL A 12 39.11 11.20 39.36
N ARG A 13 39.01 12.51 39.63
CA ARG A 13 37.77 13.16 40.07
C ARG A 13 36.74 13.11 38.94
N TRP A 14 35.62 12.42 39.14
CA TRP A 14 34.44 12.64 38.31
C TRP A 14 33.86 14.01 38.63
N ALA A 15 34.05 14.96 37.71
CA ALA A 15 33.39 16.25 37.79
C ALA A 15 31.90 16.06 37.51
N SER A 16 31.06 16.37 38.49
CA SER A 16 29.60 16.40 38.37
C SER A 16 29.18 17.46 37.33
N LYS A 17 28.99 17.03 36.07
CA LYS A 17 28.31 17.86 35.08
C LYS A 17 26.81 17.84 35.37
N GLN A 18 26.25 19.04 35.50
CA GLN A 18 24.85 19.28 35.84
C GLN A 18 23.92 18.60 34.84
N ALA A 19 22.78 18.12 35.34
CA ALA A 19 21.71 17.62 34.50
C ALA A 19 21.25 18.70 33.51
N LEU A 20 21.36 18.41 32.21
CA LEU A 20 20.71 19.21 31.19
C LEU A 20 19.20 18.97 31.30
N PRO A 21 18.36 20.02 31.34
CA PRO A 21 16.91 19.85 31.46
C PRO A 21 16.35 19.17 30.21
N ALA A 22 15.28 18.39 30.40
CA ALA A 22 14.59 17.68 29.34
C ALA A 22 14.21 18.61 28.17
N TYR A 23 14.41 18.13 26.94
CA TYR A 23 14.04 18.85 25.73
C TYR A 23 12.50 18.93 25.62
N VAL A 24 11.94 20.03 26.10
CA VAL A 24 10.54 20.40 25.83
C VAL A 24 10.51 21.03 24.42
N PRO A 25 9.78 20.46 23.45
CA PRO A 25 9.63 21.08 22.14
C PRO A 25 8.97 22.44 22.29
N ALA A 26 9.71 23.50 21.95
CA ALA A 26 9.18 24.85 22.03
C ALA A 26 7.93 24.99 21.14
N GLN A 27 6.79 25.33 21.74
CA GLN A 27 5.55 25.63 21.02
C GLN A 27 5.71 26.89 20.16
N LYS A 28 6.34 26.74 18.98
CA LYS A 28 6.25 27.74 17.92
C LYS A 28 4.81 27.73 17.41
N GLN A 29 4.06 28.77 17.78
CA GLN A 29 2.70 29.00 17.28
C GLN A 29 2.68 28.87 15.75
N VAL A 30 1.92 27.89 15.25
CA VAL A 30 1.68 27.72 13.82
C VAL A 30 0.84 28.89 13.34
N ARG A 31 1.50 29.91 12.78
CA ARG A 31 0.82 31.02 12.09
C ARG A 31 0.34 30.53 10.72
N TYR A 32 -0.87 29.98 10.69
CA TYR A 32 -1.62 29.87 9.44
C TYR A 32 -1.75 31.26 8.80
N LYS A 33 -1.26 31.41 7.56
CA LYS A 33 -1.59 32.58 6.73
C LYS A 33 -3.03 32.42 6.24
N SER A 34 -3.99 32.85 7.05
CA SER A 34 -5.36 33.07 6.60
C SER A 34 -5.35 34.12 5.47
N ILE A 35 -6.03 33.85 4.37
CA ILE A 35 -6.40 34.90 3.41
C ILE A 35 -7.40 35.81 4.13
N GLN A 36 -6.92 36.95 4.63
CA GLN A 36 -7.75 37.91 5.35
C GLN A 36 -8.55 38.76 4.36
N SER A 37 -9.86 38.55 4.30
CA SER A 37 -10.78 39.67 4.09
C SER A 37 -10.80 40.52 5.37
N ARG A 38 -10.66 41.84 5.22
CA ARG A 38 -10.63 42.77 6.35
C ARG A 38 -12.04 43.00 6.89
N GLN A 39 -12.28 42.64 8.16
CA GLN A 39 -12.68 43.58 9.22
C GLN A 39 -12.88 42.83 10.55
N GLY A 40 -12.35 43.39 11.63
CA GLY A 40 -12.37 42.74 12.94
C GLY A 40 -13.58 43.12 13.79
N ARG A 41 -14.15 42.15 14.49
CA ARG A 41 -14.82 42.37 15.78
C ARG A 41 -14.65 41.12 16.65
N SER A 42 -14.05 41.28 17.82
CA SER A 42 -13.96 40.22 18.81
C SER A 42 -15.35 39.97 19.39
N VAL A 43 -15.95 38.83 19.04
CA VAL A 43 -17.18 38.35 19.66
C VAL A 43 -16.86 37.04 20.35
N LYS A 44 -16.81 37.04 21.68
CA LYS A 44 -16.85 35.82 22.50
C LYS A 44 -18.26 35.22 22.43
N ALA A 45 -18.65 34.73 21.25
CA ALA A 45 -19.84 33.92 21.12
C ALA A 45 -19.59 32.59 21.85
N LYS A 46 -20.39 32.27 22.87
CA LYS A 46 -20.63 30.87 23.27
C LYS A 46 -21.43 30.21 22.13
N GLY A 47 -20.75 29.96 21.01
CA GLY A 47 -21.33 29.34 19.83
C GLY A 47 -21.90 27.98 20.20
N LYS A 48 -23.19 27.78 19.95
CA LYS A 48 -23.79 26.45 20.01
C LYS A 48 -23.05 25.60 18.96
N LYS A 49 -22.41 24.50 19.36
CA LYS A 49 -21.71 23.62 18.42
C LYS A 49 -22.69 23.17 17.33
N SER A 50 -22.22 23.09 16.10
CA SER A 50 -23.00 22.55 14.99
C SER A 50 -23.29 21.08 15.29
N LYS A 51 -24.56 20.73 15.51
CA LYS A 51 -24.97 19.34 15.73
C LYS A 51 -24.80 18.54 14.45
N MET A 52 -24.52 17.25 14.59
CA MET A 52 -24.47 16.31 13.47
C MET A 52 -25.85 16.10 12.84
N SER A 53 -25.90 16.01 11.50
CA SER A 53 -27.13 15.87 10.72
C SER A 53 -27.55 14.41 10.58
N ASN A 54 -28.84 14.12 10.67
CA ASN A 54 -29.40 12.78 10.43
C ASN A 54 -29.24 12.32 8.96
N LYS A 55 -28.86 13.22 8.05
CA LYS A 55 -28.77 13.00 6.59
C LYS A 55 -27.34 12.96 6.05
N SER A 56 -26.33 13.29 6.86
CA SER A 56 -24.92 13.25 6.48
C SER A 56 -24.05 12.66 7.59
N LEU A 57 -23.03 11.92 7.19
CA LEU A 57 -21.99 11.36 8.06
C LEU A 57 -20.84 12.36 8.15
N ARG A 58 -20.39 12.73 9.36
CA ARG A 58 -19.18 13.53 9.54
C ARG A 58 -17.97 12.63 9.50
N VAL A 59 -17.11 12.81 8.52
CA VAL A 59 -15.95 11.94 8.31
C VAL A 59 -14.67 12.76 8.34
N ALA A 60 -13.68 12.26 9.08
CA ALA A 60 -12.28 12.65 8.96
C ALA A 60 -11.59 11.66 8.02
N ILE A 61 -10.94 12.16 6.97
CA ILE A 61 -10.09 11.37 6.07
C ILE A 61 -8.63 11.69 6.38
N GLU A 62 -7.85 10.67 6.65
CA GLU A 62 -6.41 10.70 6.90
C GLU A 62 -5.67 9.97 5.77
N GLY A 63 -4.47 10.43 5.40
CA GLY A 63 -3.58 9.73 4.47
C GLY A 63 -2.88 8.54 5.13
N CYS A 64 -1.54 8.54 5.13
CA CYS A 64 -0.74 7.50 5.77
C CYS A 64 -0.61 7.74 7.29
N GLY A 65 -0.93 6.74 8.11
CA GLY A 65 -0.95 6.89 9.57
C GLY A 65 0.42 6.87 10.26
N HIS A 66 1.34 6.04 9.76
CA HIS A 66 2.66 5.70 10.31
C HIS A 66 2.70 5.55 11.84
N GLY A 67 1.70 4.89 12.43
CA GLY A 67 1.60 4.69 13.88
C GLY A 67 1.39 5.95 14.72
N THR A 68 1.11 7.13 14.14
CA THR A 68 1.01 8.43 14.86
C THR A 68 -0.40 8.78 15.36
N LEU A 69 -1.16 7.78 15.81
CA LEU A 69 -2.58 7.88 16.16
C LEU A 69 -2.89 9.01 17.17
N ASN A 70 -2.03 9.25 18.15
CA ASN A 70 -2.21 10.31 19.15
C ASN A 70 -2.19 11.70 18.50
N ALA A 71 -1.35 11.91 17.47
CA ALA A 71 -1.27 13.15 16.71
C ALA A 71 -2.48 13.33 15.77
N ILE A 72 -2.91 12.25 15.12
CA ILE A 72 -4.09 12.22 14.22
C ILE A 72 -5.37 12.60 15.00
N TYR A 73 -5.65 11.90 16.12
CA TYR A 73 -6.83 12.19 16.95
C TYR A 73 -6.80 13.62 17.54
N SER A 74 -5.62 14.11 17.95
CA SER A 74 -5.44 15.50 18.41
C SER A 74 -5.69 16.54 17.31
N SER A 75 -5.35 16.21 16.07
CA SER A 75 -5.56 17.06 14.90
C SER A 75 -7.03 17.11 14.50
N ILE A 76 -7.75 15.98 14.54
CA ILE A 76 -9.21 15.92 14.37
C ILE A 76 -9.91 16.75 15.44
N ALA A 77 -9.56 16.59 16.72
CA ALA A 77 -10.13 17.38 17.82
C ALA A 77 -9.86 18.89 17.66
N THR A 78 -8.75 19.28 17.04
CA THR A 78 -8.43 20.68 16.75
C THR A 78 -9.24 21.20 15.57
N SER A 79 -9.29 20.48 14.45
CA SER A 79 -10.08 20.86 13.28
C SER A 79 -11.59 20.93 13.59
N CYS A 80 -12.10 20.03 14.43
CA CYS A 80 -13.48 20.10 14.94
C CYS A 80 -13.73 21.39 15.73
N ARG A 81 -12.81 21.81 16.62
CA ARG A 81 -12.95 23.07 17.37
C ARG A 81 -12.97 24.29 16.46
N GLU A 82 -12.10 24.34 15.47
CA GLU A 82 -12.02 25.43 14.48
C GLU A 82 -13.29 25.53 13.61
N ARG A 83 -13.88 24.37 13.26
CA ARG A 83 -15.14 24.27 12.49
C ARG A 83 -16.40 24.42 13.35
N ASN A 84 -16.28 24.60 14.66
CA ASN A 84 -17.38 24.56 15.62
C ASN A 84 -18.21 23.25 15.53
N TRP A 85 -17.56 22.12 15.23
CA TRP A 85 -18.13 20.77 15.26
C TRP A 85 -18.05 20.16 16.66
N ASP A 86 -19.03 19.33 17.00
CA ASP A 86 -19.09 18.55 18.23
C ASP A 86 -18.19 17.31 18.20
N GLY A 87 -18.04 16.69 17.02
CA GLY A 87 -17.07 15.62 16.74
C GLY A 87 -17.13 15.19 15.27
N VAL A 88 -16.60 14.00 14.99
CA VAL A 88 -16.83 13.25 13.75
C VAL A 88 -17.46 11.89 14.09
N ASP A 89 -18.21 11.33 13.15
CA ASP A 89 -18.80 9.99 13.28
C ASP A 89 -17.78 8.88 12.96
N LEU A 90 -16.88 9.15 12.02
CA LEU A 90 -15.95 8.18 11.44
C LEU A 90 -14.59 8.83 11.13
N LEU A 91 -13.51 8.12 11.41
CA LEU A 91 -12.18 8.34 10.85
C LEU A 91 -11.90 7.24 9.81
N ILE A 92 -11.44 7.62 8.64
CA ILE A 92 -10.92 6.72 7.60
C ILE A 92 -9.43 7.02 7.44
N ILE A 93 -8.57 6.01 7.62
CA ILE A 93 -7.12 6.11 7.38
C ILE A 93 -6.81 5.33 6.10
N GLY A 94 -6.14 5.98 5.14
CA GLY A 94 -5.82 5.42 3.83
C GLY A 94 -4.73 4.35 3.84
N GLY A 95 -4.12 4.03 4.98
CA GLY A 95 -3.17 2.94 5.18
C GLY A 95 -1.85 3.39 5.82
N ASP A 96 -0.83 2.53 5.72
CA ASP A 96 0.37 2.56 6.58
C ASP A 96 -0.03 2.79 8.05
N PHE A 97 -1.03 2.07 8.54
CA PHE A 97 -1.60 2.28 9.86
C PHE A 97 -0.60 1.87 10.95
N GLN A 98 0.20 0.83 10.70
CA GLN A 98 1.15 0.21 11.63
C GLN A 98 0.47 -0.33 12.88
N ALA A 99 -0.36 -1.37 12.72
CA ALA A 99 -1.09 -2.06 13.79
C ALA A 99 -0.18 -2.96 14.69
N VAL A 100 1.00 -2.46 15.06
CA VAL A 100 2.07 -3.16 15.78
C VAL A 100 1.69 -3.38 17.25
N ARG A 101 1.47 -4.64 17.66
CA ARG A 101 1.01 -4.96 19.03
C ARG A 101 2.14 -4.89 20.05
N ASN A 102 3.31 -5.35 19.65
CA ASN A 102 4.54 -5.42 20.43
C ASN A 102 5.76 -5.38 19.49
N ALA A 103 6.97 -5.54 20.03
CA ALA A 103 8.20 -5.41 19.26
C ALA A 103 8.39 -6.50 18.19
N ASP A 104 7.86 -7.72 18.40
CA ASP A 104 8.03 -8.84 17.45
C ASP A 104 7.30 -8.55 16.13
N ASP A 105 6.12 -7.90 16.16
CA ASP A 105 5.42 -7.48 14.94
C ASP A 105 6.25 -6.49 14.08
N LEU A 106 7.27 -5.81 14.63
CA LEU A 106 8.18 -4.97 13.85
C LEU A 106 9.11 -5.78 12.95
N THR A 107 9.41 -7.05 13.26
CA THR A 107 10.38 -7.83 12.46
C THR A 107 9.83 -8.13 11.07
N VAL A 108 8.52 -8.33 10.99
CA VAL A 108 7.72 -8.66 9.80
C VAL A 108 7.06 -7.43 9.15
N MET A 109 7.52 -6.23 9.51
CA MET A 109 7.13 -4.99 8.86
C MET A 109 8.20 -4.59 7.83
N SER A 110 7.75 -4.24 6.62
CA SER A 110 8.61 -3.81 5.49
C SER A 110 9.08 -2.37 5.65
N VAL A 111 9.87 -2.14 6.70
CA VAL A 111 10.54 -0.89 7.04
C VAL A 111 11.99 -1.24 7.39
N PRO A 112 13.01 -0.55 6.84
CA PRO A 112 14.40 -0.82 7.18
C PRO A 112 14.65 -0.75 8.69
N SER A 113 15.45 -1.68 9.22
CA SER A 113 15.63 -1.92 10.66
C SER A 113 15.93 -0.65 11.48
N LYS A 114 16.73 0.26 10.91
CA LYS A 114 17.09 1.57 11.48
C LYS A 114 15.92 2.54 11.70
N TYR A 115 14.83 2.39 10.94
CA TYR A 115 13.64 3.26 10.97
C TYR A 115 12.42 2.60 11.64
N ARG A 116 12.52 1.36 12.11
CA ARG A 116 11.43 0.69 12.82
C ARG A 116 11.16 1.39 14.16
N GLU A 117 9.90 1.75 14.40
CA GLU A 117 9.41 2.35 15.63
C GLU A 117 8.05 1.72 15.98
N LEU A 118 7.77 1.53 17.26
CA LEU A 118 6.52 0.95 17.77
C LEU A 118 5.28 1.82 17.50
N GLY A 119 5.48 3.15 17.38
CA GLY A 119 4.39 4.11 17.29
C GLY A 119 3.49 4.12 18.53
N ASP A 120 2.28 4.66 18.36
CA ASP A 120 1.27 4.82 19.41
C ASP A 120 0.39 3.56 19.60
N PHE A 121 0.33 2.65 18.63
CA PHE A 121 -0.69 1.58 18.60
C PHE A 121 -0.65 0.59 19.78
N PRO A 122 0.51 0.19 20.36
CA PRO A 122 0.54 -0.68 21.54
C PRO A 122 -0.29 -0.17 22.74
N ASP A 123 -0.42 1.15 22.92
CA ASP A 123 -1.27 1.73 23.96
C ASP A 123 -2.77 1.47 23.70
N TYR A 124 -3.19 1.44 22.44
CA TYR A 124 -4.58 1.16 22.04
C TYR A 124 -4.88 -0.34 22.09
N TYR A 125 -3.93 -1.17 21.65
CA TYR A 125 -4.02 -2.63 21.72
C TYR A 125 -4.14 -3.15 23.16
N SER A 126 -3.32 -2.58 24.07
CA SER A 126 -3.32 -2.92 25.50
C SER A 126 -4.47 -2.32 26.31
N GLY A 127 -5.28 -1.44 25.72
CA GLY A 127 -6.33 -0.71 26.43
C GLY A 127 -5.84 0.41 27.36
N LYS A 128 -4.54 0.75 27.37
CA LYS A 128 -3.99 1.96 28.03
C LYS A 128 -4.61 3.24 27.44
N ARG A 129 -5.02 3.20 26.16
CA ARG A 129 -5.78 4.23 25.44
C ARG A 129 -6.98 3.61 24.72
N GLN A 130 -7.98 4.44 24.43
CA GLN A 130 -9.14 4.09 23.61
C GLN A 130 -9.28 5.10 22.47
N ALA A 131 -9.64 4.63 21.27
CA ALA A 131 -9.85 5.52 20.12
C ALA A 131 -11.12 6.38 20.32
N PRO A 132 -11.01 7.72 20.25
CA PRO A 132 -12.12 8.64 20.55
C PRO A 132 -13.19 8.71 19.46
N TYR A 133 -12.92 8.17 18.27
CA TYR A 133 -13.85 8.08 17.14
C TYR A 133 -13.77 6.68 16.55
N LEU A 134 -14.88 6.18 16.00
CA LEU A 134 -14.88 4.97 15.21
C LEU A 134 -13.90 5.14 14.05
N THR A 135 -12.92 4.25 13.98
CA THR A 135 -11.80 4.33 13.03
C THR A 135 -11.79 3.10 12.15
N ILE A 136 -11.78 3.28 10.84
CA ILE A 136 -11.56 2.21 9.86
C ILE A 136 -10.31 2.49 9.04
N PHE A 137 -9.61 1.43 8.61
CA PHE A 137 -8.45 1.55 7.73
C PHE A 137 -8.32 0.37 6.77
N VAL A 138 -7.71 0.63 5.62
CA VAL A 138 -7.12 -0.38 4.73
C VAL A 138 -5.61 -0.46 5.01
N ALA A 139 -4.95 -1.59 4.71
CA ALA A 139 -3.52 -1.73 4.93
C ALA A 139 -2.71 -0.98 3.86
N GLY A 140 -1.59 -0.37 4.25
CA GLY A 140 -0.55 0.10 3.31
C GLY A 140 0.58 -0.92 3.13
N ASN A 141 1.79 -0.43 2.88
CA ASN A 141 3.01 -1.26 2.77
C ASN A 141 3.84 -1.27 4.07
N HIS A 142 3.67 -0.29 4.96
CA HIS A 142 4.29 -0.28 6.29
C HIS A 142 3.27 -0.78 7.33
N GLU A 143 3.19 -2.10 7.50
CA GLU A 143 2.17 -2.72 8.34
C GLU A 143 2.71 -3.88 9.19
N ALA A 144 2.03 -4.16 10.31
CA ALA A 144 2.24 -5.35 11.12
C ALA A 144 1.62 -6.57 10.41
N ALA A 145 2.33 -7.11 9.42
CA ALA A 145 1.80 -8.13 8.51
C ALA A 145 1.22 -9.36 9.22
N SER A 146 1.91 -9.86 10.26
CA SER A 146 1.42 -10.91 11.18
C SER A 146 0.01 -10.63 11.73
N HIS A 147 -0.20 -9.45 12.31
CA HIS A 147 -1.46 -9.06 12.94
C HIS A 147 -2.58 -8.81 11.93
N LEU A 148 -2.26 -8.31 10.74
CA LEU A 148 -3.26 -8.10 9.69
C LEU A 148 -3.63 -9.41 8.96
N ALA A 149 -2.70 -10.36 8.84
CA ALA A 149 -2.97 -11.71 8.30
C ALA A 149 -4.04 -12.45 9.12
N GLU A 150 -3.97 -12.36 10.44
CA GLU A 150 -4.98 -12.87 11.40
C GLU A 150 -6.41 -12.38 11.12
N LEU A 151 -6.56 -11.25 10.42
CA LEU A 151 -7.80 -10.50 10.21
C LEU A 151 -8.09 -10.28 8.70
N HIS A 152 -7.81 -11.28 7.85
CA HIS A 152 -7.99 -11.18 6.40
C HIS A 152 -9.41 -10.73 5.95
N TYR A 153 -10.47 -11.14 6.66
CA TYR A 153 -11.86 -10.70 6.40
C TYR A 153 -12.25 -9.38 7.11
N GLY A 154 -11.29 -8.73 7.76
CA GLY A 154 -11.47 -7.57 8.62
C GLY A 154 -11.83 -7.93 10.07
N GLY A 155 -11.58 -6.99 10.97
CA GLY A 155 -11.87 -7.14 12.40
C GLY A 155 -11.34 -5.98 13.23
N TRP A 156 -11.71 -5.94 14.51
CA TRP A 156 -11.19 -4.96 15.45
C TRP A 156 -9.74 -5.28 15.79
N VAL A 157 -8.83 -4.35 15.50
CA VAL A 157 -7.42 -4.44 15.94
C VAL A 157 -7.24 -3.86 17.34
N ALA A 158 -8.15 -2.99 17.76
CA ALA A 158 -8.28 -2.43 19.11
C ALA A 158 -9.73 -1.94 19.30
N PRO A 159 -10.19 -1.62 20.52
CA PRO A 159 -11.53 -1.09 20.73
C PRO A 159 -11.75 0.18 19.91
N ASN A 160 -12.83 0.19 19.10
CA ASN A 160 -13.22 1.28 18.21
C ASN A 160 -12.27 1.53 17.00
N ILE A 161 -11.34 0.59 16.72
CA ILE A 161 -10.47 0.60 15.52
C ILE A 161 -10.63 -0.71 14.74
N TYR A 162 -11.13 -0.64 13.50
CA TYR A 162 -11.43 -1.79 12.64
C TYR A 162 -10.55 -1.81 11.39
N TYR A 163 -9.80 -2.90 11.21
CA TYR A 163 -9.12 -3.19 9.95
C TYR A 163 -10.13 -3.74 8.95
N MET A 164 -10.14 -3.23 7.72
CA MET A 164 -11.07 -3.71 6.69
C MET A 164 -10.73 -5.13 6.19
N GLY A 165 -9.50 -5.64 6.36
CA GLY A 165 -9.09 -6.90 5.72
C GLY A 165 -8.46 -6.68 4.34
N ALA A 166 -8.14 -7.75 3.62
CA ALA A 166 -7.52 -7.67 2.30
C ALA A 166 -8.41 -6.92 1.29
N ALA A 167 -9.71 -7.21 1.31
CA ALA A 167 -10.76 -6.43 0.67
C ALA A 167 -12.07 -6.53 1.47
N ASN A 168 -12.93 -5.51 1.42
CA ASN A 168 -14.22 -5.52 2.10
C ASN A 168 -15.26 -4.57 1.50
N VAL A 169 -16.53 -4.82 1.81
CA VAL A 169 -17.58 -3.78 1.78
C VAL A 169 -18.29 -3.76 3.15
N LEU A 170 -18.09 -2.65 3.87
CA LEU A 170 -18.70 -2.41 5.18
C LEU A 170 -19.87 -1.43 5.06
N ARG A 171 -20.76 -1.44 6.06
CA ARG A 171 -21.84 -0.45 6.20
C ARG A 171 -21.66 0.39 7.46
N VAL A 172 -21.86 1.70 7.32
CA VAL A 172 -21.95 2.67 8.44
C VAL A 172 -23.34 3.29 8.38
N GLY A 173 -24.30 2.62 9.03
CA GLY A 173 -25.72 2.87 8.81
C GLY A 173 -26.10 2.67 7.32
N PRO A 174 -26.64 3.70 6.63
CA PRO A 174 -26.99 3.57 5.21
C PRO A 174 -25.78 3.55 4.27
N ILE A 175 -24.64 4.15 4.65
CA ILE A 175 -23.46 4.35 3.80
C ILE A 175 -22.72 3.03 3.57
N ARG A 176 -22.40 2.70 2.32
CA ARG A 176 -21.55 1.55 1.94
C ARG A 176 -20.14 1.99 1.59
N ILE A 177 -19.15 1.34 2.20
CA ILE A 177 -17.72 1.66 2.08
C ILE A 177 -16.99 0.42 1.57
N ALA A 178 -16.51 0.48 0.33
CA ALA A 178 -15.64 -0.52 -0.26
C ALA A 178 -14.17 -0.15 0.03
N GLY A 179 -13.34 -1.15 0.34
CA GLY A 179 -11.90 -0.95 0.57
C GLY A 179 -11.07 -2.11 0.04
N MET A 180 -9.89 -1.80 -0.49
CA MET A 180 -8.82 -2.76 -0.75
C MET A 180 -7.53 -2.34 -0.01
N SER A 181 -6.82 -3.34 0.49
CA SER A 181 -5.54 -3.18 1.18
C SER A 181 -4.37 -3.46 0.24
N GLY A 182 -3.23 -2.84 0.54
CA GLY A 182 -1.95 -3.11 -0.10
C GLY A 182 -1.59 -2.18 -1.27
N ILE A 183 -0.49 -2.50 -1.95
CA ILE A 183 -0.01 -1.79 -3.15
C ILE A 183 0.13 -2.70 -4.37
N TRP A 184 0.13 -2.13 -5.56
CA TRP A 184 0.36 -2.87 -6.80
C TRP A 184 1.82 -3.32 -6.97
N LYS A 185 2.02 -4.64 -7.13
CA LYS A 185 3.18 -5.22 -7.82
C LYS A 185 2.72 -6.32 -8.77
N GLY A 186 2.93 -6.13 -10.07
CA GLY A 186 2.35 -6.99 -11.11
C GLY A 186 2.78 -8.46 -11.05
N HIS A 187 3.99 -8.76 -10.55
CA HIS A 187 4.51 -10.12 -10.43
C HIS A 187 3.84 -10.94 -9.32
N ASP A 188 3.28 -10.29 -8.29
CA ASP A 188 2.55 -10.96 -7.21
C ASP A 188 1.02 -10.93 -7.41
N TYR A 189 0.51 -10.08 -8.31
CA TYR A 189 -0.93 -9.91 -8.52
C TYR A 189 -1.65 -11.24 -8.80
N ARG A 190 -1.05 -12.12 -9.61
CA ARG A 190 -1.58 -13.47 -9.94
C ARG A 190 -1.03 -14.59 -9.05
N LYS A 191 -0.42 -14.29 -7.90
CA LYS A 191 -0.05 -15.28 -6.88
C LYS A 191 -1.17 -15.44 -5.85
N PRO A 192 -1.21 -16.56 -5.10
CA PRO A 192 -2.06 -16.66 -3.91
C PRO A 192 -1.50 -15.85 -2.73
N HIS A 193 -2.31 -15.72 -1.68
CA HIS A 193 -1.84 -15.38 -0.32
C HIS A 193 -1.20 -16.63 0.28
N HIS A 194 0.11 -16.75 0.19
CA HIS A 194 0.89 -17.93 0.59
C HIS A 194 1.71 -17.71 1.86
N GLU A 195 1.77 -16.47 2.33
CA GLU A 195 2.56 -16.00 3.45
C GLU A 195 2.06 -16.62 4.77
N ARG A 196 2.90 -17.42 5.44
CA ARG A 196 2.67 -17.95 6.80
C ARG A 196 3.94 -17.78 7.62
N LEU A 197 3.80 -17.50 8.91
CA LEU A 197 4.94 -17.30 9.81
C LEU A 197 5.71 -18.62 10.04
N PRO A 198 7.04 -18.58 10.21
CA PRO A 198 7.91 -17.40 10.08
C PRO A 198 8.13 -16.97 8.63
N PHE A 199 8.14 -15.67 8.37
CA PHE A 199 8.31 -15.07 7.04
C PHE A 199 9.77 -15.02 6.60
N ASN A 200 10.02 -15.19 5.30
CA ASN A 200 11.28 -14.76 4.68
C ASN A 200 11.24 -13.27 4.26
N GLN A 201 12.26 -12.80 3.53
CA GLN A 201 12.31 -11.41 3.09
C GLN A 201 11.28 -11.14 1.98
N SER A 202 11.05 -12.11 1.10
CA SER A 202 10.00 -12.06 0.09
C SER A 202 8.62 -11.93 0.71
N ASP A 203 8.25 -12.78 1.68
CA ASP A 203 6.94 -12.79 2.35
C ASP A 203 6.61 -11.45 3.01
N THR A 204 7.63 -10.83 3.64
CA THR A 204 7.51 -9.51 4.25
C THR A 204 7.15 -8.44 3.22
N LYS A 205 7.60 -8.57 1.96
CA LYS A 205 7.22 -7.69 0.84
C LYS A 205 5.89 -8.12 0.20
N SER A 206 5.71 -9.41 -0.10
CA SER A 206 4.58 -9.91 -0.86
C SER A 206 3.26 -9.88 -0.09
N PHE A 207 3.27 -9.95 1.25
CA PHE A 207 2.05 -9.85 2.07
C PHE A 207 1.16 -8.65 1.73
N TYR A 208 1.76 -7.47 1.55
CA TYR A 208 1.01 -6.23 1.27
C TYR A 208 0.82 -5.95 -0.23
N HIS A 209 1.20 -6.86 -1.13
CA HIS A 209 0.89 -6.68 -2.55
C HIS A 209 -0.56 -7.08 -2.86
N VAL A 210 -1.27 -6.27 -3.65
CA VAL A 210 -2.67 -6.55 -4.03
C VAL A 210 -2.75 -7.88 -4.79
N ARG A 211 -3.72 -8.74 -4.43
CA ARG A 211 -3.98 -10.01 -5.13
C ARG A 211 -5.21 -9.95 -6.02
N GLU A 212 -5.15 -10.66 -7.13
CA GLU A 212 -6.22 -10.75 -8.11
C GLU A 212 -7.49 -11.34 -7.49
N ILE A 213 -7.40 -12.34 -6.62
CA ILE A 213 -8.59 -12.95 -5.98
C ILE A 213 -9.40 -11.96 -5.12
N ASP A 214 -8.73 -10.98 -4.49
CA ASP A 214 -9.39 -9.92 -3.70
C ASP A 214 -10.10 -8.91 -4.59
N VAL A 215 -9.46 -8.57 -5.70
CA VAL A 215 -10.01 -7.69 -6.73
C VAL A 215 -11.17 -8.37 -7.45
N ARG A 216 -11.05 -9.66 -7.80
CA ARG A 216 -12.09 -10.48 -8.42
C ARG A 216 -13.38 -10.45 -7.60
N LYS A 217 -13.27 -10.59 -6.26
CA LYS A 217 -14.39 -10.44 -5.31
C LYS A 217 -15.01 -9.03 -5.39
N LEU A 218 -14.21 -7.96 -5.34
CA LEU A 218 -14.71 -6.58 -5.47
C LEU A 218 -15.39 -6.30 -6.82
N LEU A 219 -14.89 -6.90 -7.91
CA LEU A 219 -15.51 -6.79 -9.23
C LEU A 219 -16.88 -7.49 -9.31
N GLN A 220 -17.18 -8.45 -8.43
CA GLN A 220 -18.51 -9.08 -8.36
C GLN A 220 -19.58 -8.21 -7.69
N VAL A 221 -19.21 -7.08 -7.07
CA VAL A 221 -20.19 -6.13 -6.51
C VAL A 221 -20.95 -5.47 -7.66
N ARG A 222 -22.29 -5.49 -7.56
CA ARG A 222 -23.22 -5.00 -8.58
C ARG A 222 -24.14 -3.89 -8.07
N THR A 223 -24.30 -3.70 -6.75
CA THR A 223 -25.06 -2.57 -6.22
C THR A 223 -24.17 -1.38 -5.84
N GLN A 224 -24.68 -0.15 -6.03
CA GLN A 224 -23.94 1.10 -5.81
C GLN A 224 -23.28 1.17 -4.41
N VAL A 225 -22.04 1.63 -4.37
CA VAL A 225 -21.29 1.99 -3.14
C VAL A 225 -21.10 3.50 -3.05
N ASP A 226 -20.98 4.04 -1.84
CA ASP A 226 -20.86 5.49 -1.60
C ASP A 226 -19.40 5.95 -1.52
N ILE A 227 -18.51 5.11 -0.97
CA ILE A 227 -17.09 5.39 -0.75
C ILE A 227 -16.24 4.21 -1.23
N GLY A 228 -15.16 4.49 -1.97
CA GLY A 228 -14.07 3.56 -2.25
C GLY A 228 -12.77 3.98 -1.55
N ILE A 229 -11.94 3.01 -1.14
CA ILE A 229 -10.65 3.22 -0.48
C ILE A 229 -9.60 2.27 -1.06
N SER A 230 -8.43 2.80 -1.42
CA SER A 230 -7.22 2.04 -1.74
C SER A 230 -6.00 2.78 -1.20
N HIS A 231 -4.95 2.09 -0.77
CA HIS A 231 -3.77 2.78 -0.25
C HIS A 231 -3.04 3.57 -1.35
N ASP A 232 -2.63 2.88 -2.40
CA ASP A 232 -2.14 3.49 -3.63
C ASP A 232 -3.28 4.07 -4.48
N TRP A 233 -2.92 4.90 -5.46
CA TRP A 233 -3.88 5.63 -6.28
C TRP A 233 -4.36 4.74 -7.43
N PRO A 234 -5.66 4.77 -7.80
CA PRO A 234 -6.13 4.22 -9.07
C PRO A 234 -5.31 4.77 -10.24
N ARG A 235 -4.72 3.90 -11.05
CA ARG A 235 -3.87 4.30 -12.19
C ARG A 235 -4.59 5.30 -13.09
N GLY A 236 -3.90 6.37 -13.49
CA GLY A 236 -4.43 7.38 -14.40
C GLY A 236 -5.32 8.43 -13.74
N ILE A 237 -5.61 8.35 -12.43
CA ILE A 237 -6.48 9.32 -11.73
C ILE A 237 -5.89 10.74 -11.74
N GLU A 238 -4.58 10.86 -11.87
CA GLU A 238 -3.84 12.11 -12.00
C GLU A 238 -4.09 12.85 -13.33
N LYS A 239 -4.70 12.20 -14.31
CA LYS A 239 -5.14 12.81 -15.58
C LYS A 239 -6.51 13.51 -15.44
N HIS A 240 -7.20 13.33 -14.30
CA HIS A 240 -8.53 13.87 -14.02
C HIS A 240 -8.53 15.05 -13.02
N GLY A 241 -7.37 15.67 -12.78
CA GLY A 241 -7.20 16.83 -11.91
C GLY A 241 -6.09 17.76 -12.43
N ASP A 242 -5.49 18.55 -11.53
CA ASP A 242 -4.38 19.47 -11.89
C ASP A 242 -3.04 18.72 -11.95
N SER A 243 -2.84 17.96 -13.02
CA SER A 243 -1.59 17.21 -13.28
C SER A 243 -0.38 18.13 -13.37
N HIS A 244 -0.53 19.34 -13.93
CA HIS A 244 0.57 20.29 -14.06
C HIS A 244 1.11 20.76 -12.70
N ARG A 245 0.23 20.94 -11.69
CA ARG A 245 0.65 21.17 -10.31
C ARG A 245 1.26 19.93 -9.67
N LEU A 246 0.79 18.72 -10.02
CA LEU A 246 1.40 17.48 -9.54
C LEU A 246 2.84 17.35 -10.05
N TRP A 247 3.11 17.55 -11.35
CA TRP A 247 4.46 17.50 -11.93
C TRP A 247 5.41 18.53 -11.32
N LYS A 248 4.91 19.72 -10.97
CA LYS A 248 5.70 20.74 -10.26
C LYS A 248 6.08 20.34 -8.83
N MET A 249 5.31 19.47 -8.20
CA MET A 249 5.53 18.98 -6.84
C MET A 249 6.35 17.67 -6.83
N LYS A 250 6.12 16.81 -7.83
CA LYS A 250 6.78 15.52 -8.05
C LYS A 250 7.04 15.34 -9.56
N PRO A 251 8.20 15.77 -10.08
CA PRO A 251 8.50 15.73 -11.51
C PRO A 251 8.54 14.33 -12.10
N ASP A 252 9.05 13.34 -11.36
CA ASP A 252 9.23 11.96 -11.85
C ASP A 252 7.90 11.30 -12.23
N PHE A 253 6.82 11.62 -11.52
CA PHE A 253 5.46 11.17 -11.81
C PHE A 253 4.98 11.57 -13.22
N GLN A 254 5.56 12.61 -13.84
CA GLN A 254 5.20 12.99 -15.21
C GLN A 254 5.57 11.87 -16.20
N ARG A 255 6.73 11.21 -16.02
CA ARG A 255 7.15 10.07 -16.84
C ARG A 255 6.26 8.86 -16.57
N GLU A 256 6.05 8.53 -15.30
CA GLU A 256 5.24 7.38 -14.86
C GLU A 256 3.77 7.49 -15.31
N SER A 257 3.24 8.72 -15.42
CA SER A 257 1.93 8.99 -16.00
C SER A 257 1.90 8.87 -17.54
N GLN A 258 3.03 9.11 -18.22
CA GLN A 258 3.16 8.98 -19.67
C GLN A 258 3.31 7.52 -20.10
N ASP A 259 4.15 6.75 -19.40
CA ASP A 259 4.31 5.30 -19.64
C ASP A 259 3.17 4.44 -19.04
N GLY A 260 2.39 4.99 -18.11
CA GLY A 260 1.24 4.31 -17.51
C GLY A 260 1.59 3.37 -16.35
N SER A 261 2.77 3.54 -15.73
CA SER A 261 3.17 2.87 -14.49
C SER A 261 2.67 3.54 -13.22
N LEU A 262 2.28 4.82 -13.25
CA LEU A 262 1.85 5.57 -12.07
C LEU A 262 0.52 5.02 -11.49
N GLY A 263 0.61 4.51 -10.26
CA GLY A 263 -0.53 4.00 -9.51
C GLY A 263 -0.90 2.56 -9.85
N ASN A 264 -2.13 2.18 -9.48
CA ASN A 264 -2.57 0.79 -9.37
C ASN A 264 -3.63 0.44 -10.42
N PRO A 265 -3.31 -0.43 -11.39
CA PRO A 265 -4.26 -0.99 -12.35
C PRO A 265 -5.48 -1.67 -11.71
N ALA A 266 -5.30 -2.41 -10.61
CA ALA A 266 -6.41 -3.08 -9.93
C ALA A 266 -7.34 -2.10 -9.21
N ALA A 267 -6.80 -1.06 -8.58
CA ALA A 267 -7.60 0.02 -8.00
C ALA A 267 -8.37 0.78 -9.10
N ASP A 268 -7.79 0.95 -10.30
CA ASP A 268 -8.52 1.50 -11.46
C ASP A 268 -9.64 0.56 -11.94
N TYR A 269 -9.44 -0.76 -12.04
CA TYR A 269 -10.52 -1.71 -12.37
C TYR A 269 -11.69 -1.59 -11.39
N VAL A 270 -11.42 -1.59 -10.08
CA VAL A 270 -12.45 -1.46 -9.05
C VAL A 270 -13.11 -0.09 -9.06
N LEU A 271 -12.36 1.00 -9.28
CA LEU A 271 -12.92 2.35 -9.42
C LEU A 271 -13.86 2.44 -10.64
N ASN A 272 -13.45 1.91 -11.80
CA ASN A 272 -14.25 1.93 -13.03
C ASN A 272 -15.50 1.04 -12.93
N ARG A 273 -15.43 -0.06 -12.18
CA ARG A 273 -16.57 -0.93 -11.86
C ARG A 273 -17.54 -0.29 -10.89
N LEU A 274 -17.06 0.13 -9.72
CA LEU A 274 -17.89 0.53 -8.58
C LEU A 274 -18.38 1.98 -8.65
N ARG A 275 -17.63 2.84 -9.34
CA ARG A 275 -17.91 4.27 -9.52
C ARG A 275 -18.44 4.96 -8.24
N PRO A 276 -17.80 4.86 -7.08
CA PRO A 276 -18.30 5.51 -5.87
C PRO A 276 -18.26 7.04 -6.02
N PRO A 277 -19.24 7.79 -5.49
CA PRO A 277 -19.18 9.25 -5.44
C PRO A 277 -17.89 9.82 -4.81
N TYR A 278 -17.26 9.09 -3.90
CA TYR A 278 -15.99 9.44 -3.26
C TYR A 278 -14.97 8.30 -3.36
N TRP A 279 -13.71 8.63 -3.67
CA TRP A 279 -12.58 7.70 -3.56
C TRP A 279 -11.44 8.34 -2.76
N PHE A 280 -10.89 7.59 -1.80
CA PHE A 280 -9.82 8.06 -0.92
C PHE A 280 -8.57 7.19 -1.04
N SER A 281 -7.41 7.84 -1.14
CA SER A 281 -6.10 7.17 -1.20
C SER A 281 -5.01 7.93 -0.45
N ALA A 282 -3.85 7.29 -0.29
CA ALA A 282 -2.70 7.80 0.45
C ALA A 282 -1.41 7.52 -0.36
N HIS A 283 -0.45 6.81 0.24
CA HIS A 283 0.83 6.32 -0.31
C HIS A 283 1.80 7.38 -0.86
N LEU A 284 1.42 8.11 -1.92
CA LEU A 284 2.28 9.02 -2.68
C LEU A 284 2.63 10.35 -1.95
N HIS A 285 2.45 10.39 -0.63
CA HIS A 285 2.79 11.47 0.31
C HIS A 285 2.60 12.89 -0.24
N CYS A 286 1.43 13.15 -0.83
CA CYS A 286 1.05 14.48 -1.28
C CYS A 286 -0.47 14.63 -1.36
N LYS A 287 -0.96 15.87 -1.22
CA LYS A 287 -2.38 16.16 -1.40
C LYS A 287 -2.72 16.36 -2.87
N TYR A 288 -3.64 15.54 -3.36
CA TYR A 288 -4.16 15.63 -4.71
C TYR A 288 -5.68 15.43 -4.73
N SER A 289 -6.34 15.98 -5.75
CA SER A 289 -7.79 15.91 -5.91
C SER A 289 -8.17 15.95 -7.38
N ALA A 290 -9.05 15.04 -7.79
CA ALA A 290 -9.50 14.87 -9.17
C ALA A 290 -11.00 14.56 -9.22
N ILE A 291 -11.61 14.72 -10.39
CA ILE A 291 -12.98 14.30 -10.65
C ILE A 291 -12.98 13.44 -11.92
N LYS A 292 -13.03 12.12 -11.75
CA LYS A 292 -13.16 11.18 -12.87
C LYS A 292 -14.62 11.08 -13.25
N GLN A 293 -14.92 11.45 -14.50
CA GLN A 293 -16.24 11.32 -15.10
C GLN A 293 -16.34 9.96 -15.80
N PHE A 294 -17.56 9.43 -15.89
CA PHE A 294 -17.87 8.21 -16.62
C PHE A 294 -19.09 8.42 -17.51
N ASP A 295 -19.12 7.74 -18.65
CA ASP A 295 -20.32 7.67 -19.46
C ASP A 295 -21.46 7.01 -18.66
N PRO A 296 -22.73 7.46 -18.85
CA PRO A 296 -23.88 6.80 -18.25
C PRO A 296 -23.86 5.30 -18.55
N PRO A 297 -24.22 4.42 -17.60
CA PRO A 297 -24.29 3.00 -17.87
C PRO A 297 -25.30 2.74 -18.99
N THR A 298 -24.80 2.35 -20.16
CA THR A 298 -25.63 2.06 -21.33
C THR A 298 -26.61 0.95 -20.96
N ALA A 299 -27.91 1.28 -20.90
CA ALA A 299 -28.94 0.26 -20.87
C ALA A 299 -28.76 -0.58 -22.13
N ALA A 300 -28.35 -1.84 -21.97
CA ALA A 300 -28.01 -2.71 -23.08
C ALA A 300 -29.18 -2.73 -24.08
N SER A 301 -28.95 -2.24 -25.29
CA SER A 301 -29.94 -2.27 -26.36
C SER A 301 -30.36 -3.72 -26.56
N ALA A 302 -31.62 -4.02 -26.24
CA ALA A 302 -32.21 -5.30 -26.57
C ALA A 302 -32.01 -5.52 -28.08
N THR A 303 -31.33 -6.61 -28.45
CA THR A 303 -31.04 -6.94 -29.84
C THR A 303 -32.33 -7.35 -30.54
N THR A 304 -33.11 -6.37 -30.99
CA THR A 304 -34.22 -6.59 -31.92
C THR A 304 -33.62 -7.02 -33.25
N VAL A 305 -33.72 -8.32 -33.53
CA VAL A 305 -33.37 -8.89 -34.82
C VAL A 305 -34.36 -8.35 -35.85
N SER A 306 -33.95 -7.36 -36.64
CA SER A 306 -34.67 -6.89 -37.82
C SER A 306 -33.96 -7.40 -39.07
N GLU A 307 -34.71 -8.06 -39.96
CA GLU A 307 -34.20 -8.69 -41.19
C GLU A 307 -33.50 -7.68 -42.16
N PRO A 308 -32.52 -8.14 -42.96
CA PRO A 308 -31.80 -7.28 -43.89
C PRO A 308 -32.56 -7.08 -45.22
N THR A 309 -32.81 -5.82 -45.58
CA THR A 309 -33.19 -5.42 -46.95
C THR A 309 -31.94 -4.98 -47.73
N PRO A 310 -31.73 -5.37 -49.01
CA PRO A 310 -30.43 -5.22 -49.67
C PRO A 310 -30.21 -3.93 -50.49
N ALA A 311 -28.94 -3.48 -50.51
CA ALA A 311 -28.26 -2.59 -51.47
C ALA A 311 -28.63 -1.07 -51.46
N PRO A 312 -27.79 -0.16 -52.00
CA PRO A 312 -26.50 -0.33 -52.71
C PRO A 312 -25.28 0.39 -52.03
N PRO A 313 -24.04 0.28 -52.56
CA PRO A 313 -22.82 0.62 -51.80
C PRO A 313 -22.23 2.02 -52.08
N SER A 314 -21.64 2.66 -51.05
CA SER A 314 -20.50 3.59 -51.20
C SER A 314 -19.83 3.95 -49.85
N ALA A 315 -18.56 4.38 -49.94
CA ALA A 315 -17.73 5.03 -48.93
C ALA A 315 -17.31 4.23 -47.68
N ALA A 316 -16.01 3.97 -47.56
CA ALA A 316 -15.37 3.34 -46.41
C ALA A 316 -15.24 4.29 -45.20
N PRO A 317 -15.30 3.79 -43.94
CA PRO A 317 -14.74 4.48 -42.79
C PRO A 317 -13.23 4.23 -42.69
N THR A 318 -12.50 5.29 -42.33
CA THR A 318 -11.05 5.29 -42.11
C THR A 318 -10.63 4.41 -40.94
N HIS A 319 -9.50 3.71 -41.11
CA HIS A 319 -8.85 2.89 -40.08
C HIS A 319 -8.56 3.70 -38.82
N ASN A 320 -8.85 3.14 -37.64
CA ASN A 320 -8.43 3.68 -36.36
C ASN A 320 -7.01 3.12 -36.07
N PRO A 321 -5.96 3.94 -35.89
CA PRO A 321 -4.59 3.44 -35.75
C PRO A 321 -4.10 3.57 -34.30
N ASP A 322 -4.54 2.66 -33.42
CA ASP A 322 -4.00 2.53 -32.04
C ASP A 322 -4.28 1.12 -31.46
N GLU A 323 -4.00 0.06 -32.25
CA GLU A 323 -3.81 -1.29 -31.72
C GLU A 323 -2.31 -1.56 -31.55
N ILE A 324 -1.84 -1.63 -30.30
CA ILE A 324 -0.49 -2.09 -29.97
C ILE A 324 -0.58 -3.57 -29.60
N ASP A 325 0.11 -4.39 -30.37
CA ASP A 325 0.25 -5.83 -30.12
C ASP A 325 1.10 -6.07 -28.85
N LEU A 326 0.64 -7.01 -28.02
CA LEU A 326 1.36 -7.48 -26.83
C LEU A 326 1.34 -9.02 -26.82
N GLY A 327 2.10 -9.60 -27.75
CA GLY A 327 2.64 -10.95 -27.62
C GLY A 327 3.75 -10.96 -26.57
N LEU A 328 3.46 -11.46 -25.37
CA LEU A 328 4.43 -11.63 -24.28
C LEU A 328 5.03 -13.04 -24.30
N ASP A 329 5.79 -13.29 -25.37
CA ASP A 329 6.51 -14.54 -25.63
C ASP A 329 8.03 -14.23 -25.70
N GLY A 330 8.58 -13.63 -24.63
CA GLY A 330 9.99 -13.27 -24.56
C GLY A 330 10.43 -12.84 -23.15
N GLU A 331 11.43 -13.54 -22.61
CA GLU A 331 12.12 -13.11 -21.38
C GLU A 331 13.04 -11.92 -21.68
N GLU A 332 12.55 -10.70 -21.53
CA GLU A 332 13.39 -9.52 -21.35
C GLU A 332 13.34 -9.07 -19.89
N THR A 333 14.52 -9.02 -19.25
CA THR A 333 14.68 -8.48 -17.90
C THR A 333 14.37 -6.98 -17.90
N PRO A 334 13.35 -6.50 -17.15
CA PRO A 334 13.04 -5.08 -17.12
C PRO A 334 14.16 -4.30 -16.44
N ALA A 335 14.53 -3.15 -17.02
CA ALA A 335 15.47 -2.22 -16.40
C ALA A 335 14.91 -1.67 -15.07
N ALA A 336 15.80 -1.44 -14.10
CA ALA A 336 15.43 -0.97 -12.77
C ALA A 336 14.65 0.37 -12.82
N PRO A 337 13.60 0.54 -11.98
CA PRO A 337 12.89 1.82 -11.89
C PRO A 337 13.81 2.92 -11.38
N ALA A 338 13.59 4.16 -11.83
CA ALA A 338 14.37 5.31 -11.37
C ALA A 338 13.83 5.83 -10.02
N ASN A 339 14.71 5.88 -9.02
CA ASN A 339 14.36 6.16 -7.61
C ASN A 339 13.64 7.51 -7.39
N ASN A 340 12.46 7.43 -6.75
CA ASN A 340 11.74 8.56 -6.17
C ASN A 340 12.28 8.86 -4.76
N PRO A 341 12.85 10.04 -4.47
CA PRO A 341 13.51 10.32 -3.20
C PRO A 341 12.56 10.50 -1.99
N ASP A 342 11.24 10.48 -2.17
CA ASP A 342 10.26 10.43 -1.07
C ASP A 342 9.84 8.99 -0.69
N GLU A 343 10.18 8.00 -1.53
CA GLU A 343 10.12 6.59 -1.14
C GLU A 343 11.42 6.24 -0.40
N ILE A 344 11.29 5.55 0.73
CA ILE A 344 12.46 4.94 1.36
C ILE A 344 12.86 3.79 0.44
N ASP A 345 14.03 3.89 -0.16
CA ASP A 345 14.58 2.86 -1.04
C ASP A 345 14.52 1.49 -0.35
N LEU A 346 13.67 0.61 -0.90
CA LEU A 346 13.34 -0.70 -0.30
C LEU A 346 14.38 -1.78 -0.64
N ASP A 347 15.40 -1.42 -1.42
CA ASP A 347 16.42 -2.33 -1.96
C ASP A 347 17.86 -1.88 -1.60
N LEU A 348 18.04 -0.86 -0.73
CA LEU A 348 19.34 -0.44 -0.18
C LEU A 348 19.68 -1.07 1.18
N ASP A 349 19.98 -2.38 1.16
CA ASP A 349 20.81 -3.06 2.15
C ASP A 349 21.80 -4.00 1.42
N ASP A 350 22.84 -3.44 0.79
CA ASP A 350 24.01 -4.18 0.29
C ASP A 350 25.29 -3.31 0.42
N GLU A 351 26.38 -3.89 0.93
CA GLU A 351 27.69 -3.22 1.09
C GLU A 351 28.59 -3.37 -0.16
N ASP A 352 29.54 -2.44 -0.31
CA ASP A 352 30.38 -2.20 -1.51
C ASP A 352 31.00 -3.44 -2.20
N VAL A 353 30.78 -3.59 -3.51
CA VAL A 353 31.62 -4.41 -4.42
C VAL A 353 31.87 -3.65 -5.74
N PRO A 354 33.14 -3.50 -6.20
CA PRO A 354 33.47 -2.59 -7.30
C PRO A 354 33.17 -3.15 -8.71
N ALA A 355 32.71 -2.26 -9.60
CA ALA A 355 32.34 -2.57 -10.97
C ALA A 355 33.53 -2.99 -11.87
N ALA A 356 33.30 -3.96 -12.76
CA ALA A 356 34.21 -4.37 -13.83
C ALA A 356 33.67 -3.97 -15.22
N ALA A 357 34.58 -3.60 -16.13
CA ALA A 357 34.23 -2.95 -17.40
C ALA A 357 33.72 -3.91 -18.49
N ALA A 358 32.84 -3.40 -19.36
CA ALA A 358 32.33 -4.11 -20.53
C ALA A 358 33.30 -4.05 -21.73
N ALA A 359 33.24 -5.07 -22.59
CA ALA A 359 33.94 -5.17 -23.87
C ALA A 359 32.93 -5.47 -25.01
N PRO A 360 33.25 -5.16 -26.29
CA PRO A 360 32.22 -4.90 -27.31
C PRO A 360 31.65 -6.15 -28.00
N SER A 361 30.39 -6.05 -28.42
CA SER A 361 29.66 -7.07 -29.18
C SER A 361 29.97 -7.05 -30.68
N THR A 362 30.29 -8.20 -31.26
CA THR A 362 30.39 -8.42 -32.72
C THR A 362 29.03 -8.80 -33.33
N ALA A 363 28.71 -8.23 -34.50
CA ALA A 363 27.47 -8.53 -35.22
C ALA A 363 27.50 -9.89 -35.93
N HIS A 364 26.36 -10.59 -35.95
CA HIS A 364 26.11 -11.72 -36.84
C HIS A 364 24.75 -11.58 -37.56
N ALA A 365 24.67 -12.16 -38.76
CA ALA A 365 23.66 -11.86 -39.77
C ALA A 365 22.44 -12.81 -39.74
N ALA A 366 21.35 -12.37 -40.38
CA ALA A 366 20.11 -13.12 -40.52
C ALA A 366 20.20 -14.28 -41.55
N PRO A 367 19.48 -15.40 -41.32
CA PRO A 367 19.20 -16.42 -42.34
C PRO A 367 17.93 -16.08 -43.16
N PRO A 368 17.68 -16.75 -44.31
CA PRO A 368 16.70 -16.33 -45.30
C PRO A 368 15.28 -16.93 -45.12
N GLU A 369 14.31 -16.30 -45.77
CA GLU A 369 12.90 -16.71 -45.83
C GLU A 369 12.68 -17.89 -46.81
N GLU A 370 11.78 -18.82 -46.45
CA GLU A 370 11.14 -19.73 -47.42
C GLU A 370 9.59 -19.73 -47.26
N PRO A 371 8.79 -19.76 -48.35
CA PRO A 371 7.38 -19.35 -48.29
C PRO A 371 6.37 -20.49 -48.51
N GLN A 372 6.33 -21.54 -47.68
CA GLN A 372 5.36 -22.66 -47.83
C GLN A 372 4.85 -23.26 -46.50
N THR A 373 4.19 -22.47 -45.62
CA THR A 373 3.56 -23.04 -44.39
C THR A 373 2.03 -22.89 -44.29
N ASP A 374 1.39 -21.97 -45.00
CA ASP A 374 -0.04 -21.70 -44.82
C ASP A 374 -0.97 -22.63 -45.62
N THR A 375 -0.51 -23.17 -46.75
CA THR A 375 -1.27 -24.15 -47.55
C THR A 375 -1.36 -25.54 -46.93
N LEU A 376 -0.48 -25.87 -45.97
CA LEU A 376 -0.56 -27.12 -45.21
C LEU A 376 -1.42 -27.00 -43.94
N ARG A 377 -1.54 -25.79 -43.37
CA ARG A 377 -2.39 -25.53 -42.19
C ARG A 377 -3.88 -25.65 -42.47
N SER A 378 -4.32 -25.38 -43.70
CA SER A 378 -5.72 -25.46 -44.12
C SER A 378 -6.25 -26.89 -44.34
N LEU A 379 -5.38 -27.91 -44.24
CA LEU A 379 -5.74 -29.33 -44.38
C LEU A 379 -5.90 -30.06 -43.04
N LEU A 380 -5.70 -29.37 -41.91
CA LEU A 380 -5.88 -29.96 -40.58
C LEU A 380 -7.36 -29.92 -40.13
N PRO A 381 -7.85 -30.94 -39.38
CA PRO A 381 -9.20 -30.92 -38.82
C PRO A 381 -9.42 -29.71 -37.90
N SER A 382 -10.69 -29.28 -37.75
CA SER A 382 -11.08 -28.13 -36.92
C SER A 382 -10.70 -28.24 -35.44
N THR A 383 -10.33 -29.42 -34.95
CA THR A 383 -9.70 -29.63 -33.64
C THR A 383 -8.31 -29.01 -33.48
N PHE A 384 -7.65 -28.60 -34.58
CA PHE A 384 -6.37 -27.87 -34.56
C PHE A 384 -6.52 -26.37 -34.82
N SER A 385 -7.74 -25.86 -35.00
CA SER A 385 -7.99 -24.42 -35.07
C SER A 385 -7.75 -23.79 -33.69
N LYS A 386 -6.87 -22.79 -33.62
CA LYS A 386 -6.64 -21.98 -32.40
C LYS A 386 -8.01 -21.47 -31.92
N PRO A 387 -8.37 -21.61 -30.62
CA PRO A 387 -9.66 -21.12 -30.14
C PRO A 387 -9.79 -19.64 -30.46
N THR A 388 -10.99 -19.23 -30.90
CA THR A 388 -11.28 -17.84 -31.27
C THR A 388 -10.83 -16.92 -30.13
N PRO A 389 -10.00 -15.89 -30.38
CA PRO A 389 -9.52 -15.03 -29.30
C PRO A 389 -10.72 -14.38 -28.63
N ALA A 390 -10.94 -14.72 -27.35
CA ALA A 390 -11.94 -14.07 -26.54
C ALA A 390 -11.68 -12.55 -26.56
N VAL A 391 -12.71 -11.76 -26.84
CA VAL A 391 -12.61 -10.30 -26.82
C VAL A 391 -12.13 -9.90 -25.43
N LYS A 392 -10.90 -9.37 -25.34
CA LYS A 392 -10.25 -8.99 -24.07
C LYS A 392 -10.97 -7.76 -23.49
N THR A 393 -12.08 -7.99 -22.80
CA THR A 393 -12.79 -6.94 -22.06
C THR A 393 -11.97 -6.51 -20.85
N THR A 394 -12.05 -5.22 -20.50
CA THR A 394 -11.45 -4.71 -19.27
C THR A 394 -12.11 -5.37 -18.05
N PRO A 395 -11.37 -5.85 -17.04
CA PRO A 395 -11.94 -6.50 -15.87
C PRO A 395 -13.07 -5.70 -15.21
N GLY A 396 -14.20 -6.37 -14.94
CA GLY A 396 -15.41 -5.77 -14.38
C GLY A 396 -16.26 -4.96 -15.38
N GLN A 397 -15.94 -4.93 -16.66
CA GLN A 397 -16.79 -4.33 -17.69
C GLN A 397 -17.65 -5.38 -18.41
N PRO A 398 -18.91 -5.09 -18.76
CA PRO A 398 -19.60 -3.80 -18.59
C PRO A 398 -20.02 -3.51 -17.13
N VAL A 399 -20.15 -2.23 -16.78
CA VAL A 399 -20.67 -1.83 -15.46
C VAL A 399 -22.15 -2.24 -15.32
N PRO A 400 -22.56 -2.84 -14.18
CA PRO A 400 -23.96 -3.22 -13.94
C PRO A 400 -24.89 -2.00 -13.96
N PRO A 401 -26.10 -2.09 -14.54
CA PRO A 401 -27.03 -0.95 -14.65
C PRO A 401 -27.54 -0.44 -13.29
N THR A 402 -27.31 -1.20 -12.21
CA THR A 402 -27.57 -0.84 -10.81
C THR A 402 -26.50 0.07 -10.19
N ILE A 403 -25.40 0.36 -10.90
CA ILE A 403 -24.37 1.33 -10.52
C ILE A 403 -24.56 2.57 -11.39
N THR A 404 -25.33 3.53 -10.87
CA THR A 404 -25.84 4.68 -11.64
C THR A 404 -24.96 5.93 -11.55
N ASN A 405 -23.95 5.95 -10.67
CA ASN A 405 -23.12 7.13 -10.50
C ASN A 405 -22.17 7.35 -11.69
N THR A 406 -22.07 8.61 -12.14
CA THR A 406 -21.29 9.02 -13.31
C THR A 406 -20.08 9.91 -12.97
N ALA A 407 -19.82 10.21 -11.69
CA ALA A 407 -18.66 11.00 -11.29
C ALA A 407 -18.08 10.56 -9.94
N THR A 408 -16.77 10.25 -9.90
CA THR A 408 -16.02 9.96 -8.67
C THR A 408 -15.16 11.15 -8.28
N ARG A 409 -15.34 11.64 -7.05
CA ARG A 409 -14.49 12.66 -6.43
C ARG A 409 -13.33 11.97 -5.73
N PHE A 410 -12.15 12.05 -6.34
CA PHE A 410 -10.92 11.50 -5.78
C PHE A 410 -10.24 12.51 -4.85
N LEU A 411 -9.75 12.03 -3.72
CA LEU A 411 -8.89 12.78 -2.79
C LEU A 411 -7.77 11.87 -2.27
N ALA A 412 -6.53 12.29 -2.51
CA ALA A 412 -5.36 11.75 -1.85
C ALA A 412 -4.82 12.74 -0.81
N LEU A 413 -4.27 12.20 0.28
CA LEU A 413 -3.70 12.98 1.39
C LEU A 413 -2.30 12.47 1.78
N ASP A 414 -1.59 13.35 2.47
CA ASP A 414 -0.21 13.15 2.92
C ASP A 414 -0.13 12.33 4.23
N LYS A 415 1.08 12.06 4.72
CA LYS A 415 1.31 11.52 6.07
C LYS A 415 1.26 12.60 7.15
N CYS A 416 0.88 12.23 8.37
CA CYS A 416 0.74 13.10 9.54
C CYS A 416 2.08 13.74 10.01
N LEU A 417 2.55 14.74 9.26
CA LEU A 417 3.78 15.50 9.53
C LEU A 417 3.54 17.03 9.54
N PRO A 418 4.36 17.81 10.26
CA PRO A 418 4.24 19.27 10.33
C PRO A 418 4.25 19.94 8.95
N GLY A 419 3.25 20.78 8.69
CA GLY A 419 3.12 21.54 7.44
C GLY A 419 2.58 20.76 6.24
N ARG A 420 2.35 19.44 6.38
CA ARG A 420 1.77 18.59 5.33
C ARG A 420 0.24 18.60 5.35
N SER A 421 -0.38 18.17 4.26
CA SER A 421 -1.85 18.13 4.10
C SER A 421 -2.39 16.72 4.24
N PHE A 422 -2.38 16.22 5.48
CA PHE A 422 -2.66 14.81 5.82
C PHE A 422 -4.11 14.52 6.21
N LEU A 423 -4.83 15.52 6.74
CA LEU A 423 -6.18 15.38 7.29
C LEU A 423 -7.20 16.26 6.55
N GLN A 424 -8.37 15.71 6.22
CA GLN A 424 -9.52 16.45 5.69
C GLN A 424 -10.83 16.03 6.36
N LEU A 425 -11.49 16.97 7.05
CA LEU A 425 -12.85 16.80 7.58
C LEU A 425 -13.90 17.21 6.53
N MET A 426 -14.92 16.38 6.33
CA MET A 426 -16.03 16.63 5.42
C MET A 426 -17.35 16.01 5.93
N GLU A 427 -18.47 16.39 5.31
CA GLU A 427 -19.75 15.71 5.50
C GLU A 427 -20.08 14.92 4.23
N ILE A 428 -20.37 13.62 4.37
CA ILE A 428 -20.78 12.74 3.28
C ILE A 428 -22.30 12.55 3.36
N PRO A 429 -23.08 13.00 2.35
CA PRO A 429 -24.54 12.85 2.37
C PRO A 429 -24.92 11.38 2.17
N SER A 430 -25.98 10.92 2.84
CA SER A 430 -26.58 9.64 2.49
C SER A 430 -27.51 9.81 1.29
N SER A 431 -27.35 8.90 0.32
CA SER A 431 -28.28 8.67 -0.79
C SER A 431 -29.59 7.98 -0.34
N SER A 432 -29.61 7.41 0.86
CA SER A 432 -30.75 6.68 1.41
C SER A 432 -31.80 7.57 2.06
N SER A 433 -33.05 7.13 2.03
CA SER A 433 -34.14 7.70 2.86
C SER A 433 -34.02 7.33 4.35
N VAL A 434 -33.20 6.33 4.70
CA VAL A 434 -32.99 5.87 6.07
C VAL A 434 -32.09 6.86 6.83
N PRO A 435 -32.53 7.43 7.97
CA PRO A 435 -31.73 8.38 8.73
C PRO A 435 -30.55 7.70 9.43
N ILE A 436 -29.42 8.42 9.49
CA ILE A 436 -28.23 7.99 10.23
C ILE A 436 -28.53 8.07 11.73
N THR A 437 -28.60 6.90 12.37
CA THR A 437 -28.73 6.75 13.82
C THR A 437 -27.35 6.84 14.48
N ARG A 438 -27.27 7.49 15.65
CA ARG A 438 -26.01 7.73 16.38
C ARG A 438 -26.11 7.18 17.82
N PRO A 439 -25.01 6.65 18.41
CA PRO A 439 -23.68 6.47 17.82
C PRO A 439 -23.71 5.53 16.61
N VAL A 440 -22.87 5.81 15.61
CA VAL A 440 -22.79 4.95 14.42
C VAL A 440 -22.09 3.65 14.77
N LYS A 441 -22.52 2.56 14.14
CA LYS A 441 -21.92 1.23 14.27
C LYS A 441 -21.56 0.66 12.90
N LEU A 442 -20.61 -0.27 12.90
CA LEU A 442 -20.30 -1.07 11.73
C LEU A 442 -21.32 -2.20 11.55
N SER A 443 -21.63 -2.52 10.31
CA SER A 443 -22.44 -3.69 9.94
C SER A 443 -21.86 -4.33 8.69
N TYR A 444 -22.01 -5.64 8.59
CA TYR A 444 -21.64 -6.38 7.38
C TYR A 444 -22.51 -5.92 6.19
N ASP A 445 -21.98 -6.01 4.97
CA ASP A 445 -22.80 -5.86 3.77
C ASP A 445 -23.29 -7.23 3.26
N LYS A 446 -24.60 -7.35 3.02
CA LYS A 446 -25.24 -8.60 2.57
C LYS A 446 -24.67 -9.10 1.24
N GLU A 447 -24.45 -8.21 0.27
CA GLU A 447 -23.88 -8.59 -1.04
C GLU A 447 -22.46 -9.10 -0.85
N TRP A 448 -21.67 -8.42 -0.03
CA TRP A 448 -20.30 -8.83 0.28
C TRP A 448 -20.21 -10.17 1.01
N LEU A 449 -21.03 -10.43 2.03
CA LEU A 449 -21.07 -11.74 2.70
C LEU A 449 -21.38 -12.88 1.71
N SER A 450 -22.22 -12.61 0.72
CA SER A 450 -22.60 -13.57 -0.32
C SER A 450 -21.43 -13.86 -1.27
N ILE A 451 -20.70 -12.81 -1.67
CA ILE A 451 -19.46 -12.91 -2.46
C ILE A 451 -18.37 -13.67 -1.68
N ILE A 452 -18.14 -13.32 -0.41
CA ILE A 452 -17.17 -14.03 0.44
C ILE A 452 -17.50 -15.52 0.51
N ARG A 453 -18.76 -15.89 0.80
CA ARG A 453 -19.14 -17.30 0.93
C ARG A 453 -19.00 -18.06 -0.40
N ALA A 454 -19.32 -17.43 -1.53
CA ALA A 454 -19.14 -18.03 -2.86
C ALA A 454 -17.66 -18.21 -3.25
N PHE A 455 -16.78 -17.29 -2.86
CA PHE A 455 -15.35 -17.31 -3.22
C PHE A 455 -14.47 -18.06 -2.21
N HIS A 456 -14.92 -18.24 -0.98
CA HIS A 456 -14.15 -18.89 0.09
C HIS A 456 -13.62 -20.30 -0.28
N PRO A 457 -14.36 -21.17 -0.99
CA PRO A 457 -13.83 -22.47 -1.43
C PRO A 457 -12.56 -22.38 -2.31
N LEU A 458 -12.41 -21.30 -3.09
CA LEU A 458 -11.25 -21.06 -3.96
C LEU A 458 -9.95 -20.83 -3.17
N LEU A 459 -10.06 -20.47 -1.89
CA LEU A 459 -8.90 -20.24 -1.01
C LEU A 459 -8.34 -21.54 -0.42
N LYS A 460 -9.10 -22.65 -0.46
CA LYS A 460 -8.75 -23.90 0.23
C LYS A 460 -7.42 -24.52 -0.21
N SER A 461 -7.13 -24.46 -1.51
CA SER A 461 -5.92 -25.04 -2.11
C SER A 461 -4.84 -24.00 -2.40
N THR A 462 -4.98 -22.77 -1.88
CA THR A 462 -4.08 -21.65 -2.17
C THR A 462 -3.57 -20.92 -0.94
N PHE A 463 -4.38 -20.80 0.12
CA PHE A 463 -3.95 -20.06 1.31
C PHE A 463 -2.82 -20.76 2.05
N GLY A 464 -1.72 -20.04 2.26
CA GLY A 464 -0.55 -20.55 2.97
C GLY A 464 0.27 -21.62 2.23
N ILE A 465 0.08 -21.76 0.90
CA ILE A 465 0.77 -22.76 0.08
C ILE A 465 1.60 -22.04 -1.00
N ARG A 466 2.92 -21.95 -0.78
CA ARG A 466 3.87 -21.38 -1.76
C ARG A 466 3.82 -22.19 -3.07
N GLY A 467 3.75 -21.48 -4.20
CA GLY A 467 3.68 -22.10 -5.53
C GLY A 467 2.34 -22.75 -5.89
N ALA A 468 1.29 -22.62 -5.07
CA ALA A 468 -0.05 -23.10 -5.43
C ALA A 468 -0.58 -22.40 -6.69
N GLN A 469 -1.22 -23.18 -7.56
CA GLN A 469 -1.90 -22.66 -8.75
C GLN A 469 -3.13 -21.85 -8.33
N VAL A 470 -3.21 -20.60 -8.78
CA VAL A 470 -4.37 -19.74 -8.53
C VAL A 470 -5.55 -20.24 -9.36
N PRO A 471 -6.75 -20.41 -8.77
CA PRO A 471 -7.95 -20.78 -9.51
C PRO A 471 -8.21 -19.82 -10.68
N GLU A 472 -8.40 -20.40 -11.87
CA GLU A 472 -8.72 -19.66 -13.09
C GLU A 472 -9.96 -18.78 -12.91
N ASP A 473 -10.07 -17.72 -13.72
CA ASP A 473 -11.26 -16.89 -13.70
C ASP A 473 -12.40 -17.55 -14.52
N GLN A 474 -13.40 -18.07 -13.81
CA GLN A 474 -14.59 -18.70 -14.38
C GLN A 474 -15.60 -17.68 -14.96
N GLY A 475 -15.34 -16.38 -14.81
CA GLY A 475 -16.13 -15.30 -15.41
C GLY A 475 -17.35 -14.86 -14.60
N GLU A 476 -17.80 -13.63 -14.85
CA GLU A 476 -18.86 -12.97 -14.06
C GLU A 476 -20.20 -13.74 -14.09
N GLU A 477 -20.57 -14.36 -15.20
CA GLU A 477 -21.83 -15.13 -15.28
C GLU A 477 -21.84 -16.36 -14.37
N HIS A 478 -20.70 -17.04 -14.25
CA HIS A 478 -20.55 -18.20 -13.36
C HIS A 478 -20.70 -17.79 -11.89
N TYR A 479 -19.93 -16.78 -11.46
CA TYR A 479 -20.03 -16.29 -10.08
C TYR A 479 -21.39 -15.69 -9.77
N LEU A 480 -22.06 -15.04 -10.72
CA LEU A 480 -23.41 -14.50 -10.52
C LEU A 480 -24.43 -15.59 -10.14
N GLY A 481 -24.27 -16.82 -10.65
CA GLY A 481 -25.04 -17.98 -10.21
C GLY A 481 -24.76 -18.31 -8.74
N LEU A 482 -23.49 -18.55 -8.40
CA LEU A 482 -23.05 -18.89 -7.04
C LEU A 482 -23.39 -17.82 -6.01
N ILE A 483 -23.25 -16.54 -6.37
CA ILE A 483 -23.53 -15.40 -5.47
C ILE A 483 -25.02 -15.30 -5.18
N LYS A 484 -25.92 -15.59 -6.14
CA LYS A 484 -27.38 -15.59 -5.89
C LYS A 484 -27.78 -16.65 -4.89
N GLU A 485 -27.30 -17.88 -5.07
CA GLU A 485 -27.52 -18.99 -4.13
C GLU A 485 -27.02 -18.63 -2.72
N ASN A 486 -25.79 -18.10 -2.64
CA ASN A 486 -25.23 -17.65 -1.37
C ASN A 486 -25.95 -16.44 -0.78
N GLU A 487 -26.54 -15.55 -1.59
CA GLU A 487 -27.35 -14.42 -1.12
C GLU A 487 -28.67 -14.88 -0.50
N GLU A 488 -29.30 -15.92 -1.05
CA GLU A 488 -30.47 -16.58 -0.45
C GLU A 488 -30.10 -17.21 0.90
N TRP A 489 -29.00 -17.96 0.94
CA TRP A 489 -28.48 -18.51 2.20
C TRP A 489 -28.18 -17.42 3.25
N VAL A 490 -27.52 -16.31 2.86
CA VAL A 490 -27.19 -15.19 3.75
C VAL A 490 -28.46 -14.46 4.24
N LYS A 491 -29.47 -14.27 3.37
CA LYS A 491 -30.78 -13.72 3.77
C LYS A 491 -31.40 -14.55 4.89
N GLU A 492 -31.42 -15.87 4.76
CA GLU A 492 -32.05 -16.75 5.74
C GLU A 492 -31.24 -16.95 7.02
N ASN A 493 -29.91 -17.04 6.92
CA ASN A 493 -29.04 -17.46 8.02
C ASN A 493 -28.36 -16.31 8.77
N VAL A 494 -28.19 -15.15 8.14
CA VAL A 494 -27.56 -13.97 8.73
C VAL A 494 -28.60 -12.86 8.90
N VAL A 495 -29.22 -12.40 7.81
CA VAL A 495 -30.11 -11.21 7.81
C VAL A 495 -31.35 -11.46 8.66
N ARG A 496 -32.13 -12.52 8.38
CA ARG A 496 -33.35 -12.87 9.11
C ARG A 496 -33.09 -13.21 10.59
N LYS A 497 -31.88 -13.67 10.92
CA LYS A 497 -31.45 -13.95 12.30
C LYS A 497 -30.88 -12.72 13.03
N GLY A 498 -30.91 -11.54 12.40
CA GLY A 498 -30.45 -10.28 13.01
C GLY A 498 -28.93 -10.14 13.15
N LYS A 499 -28.14 -10.98 12.48
CA LYS A 499 -26.67 -11.08 12.67
C LYS A 499 -25.86 -10.17 11.75
N MET A 500 -26.42 -9.02 11.35
CA MET A 500 -25.76 -8.08 10.42
C MET A 500 -24.89 -7.03 11.11
N GLU A 501 -25.15 -6.72 12.39
CA GLU A 501 -24.28 -5.83 13.18
C GLU A 501 -22.93 -6.53 13.43
N ILE A 502 -21.82 -5.82 13.23
CA ILE A 502 -20.48 -6.34 13.52
C ILE A 502 -20.30 -6.28 15.05
N PRO A 503 -20.08 -7.42 15.72
CA PRO A 503 -19.95 -7.43 17.18
C PRO A 503 -18.68 -6.68 17.62
N GLU A 504 -18.76 -5.91 18.70
CA GLU A 504 -17.62 -5.22 19.31
C GLU A 504 -16.81 -6.21 20.18
N ASN A 505 -16.25 -7.26 19.55
CA ASN A 505 -15.61 -8.40 20.22
C ASN A 505 -14.08 -8.43 20.08
N PHE A 506 -13.42 -7.27 20.18
CA PHE A 506 -11.96 -7.19 20.26
C PHE A 506 -11.40 -8.08 21.38
N ALA A 507 -10.32 -8.80 21.09
CA ALA A 507 -9.57 -9.60 22.05
C ALA A 507 -8.07 -9.46 21.80
N VAL A 508 -7.29 -9.45 22.88
CA VAL A 508 -5.82 -9.50 22.84
C VAL A 508 -5.40 -10.93 22.49
N THR A 509 -4.85 -11.12 21.29
CA THR A 509 -4.33 -12.39 20.77
C THR A 509 -2.84 -12.62 21.06
N ALA A 510 -2.02 -11.57 21.05
CA ALA A 510 -0.58 -11.62 21.25
C ALA A 510 -0.17 -10.93 22.58
N PRO A 511 1.02 -11.23 23.13
CA PRO A 511 1.52 -10.57 24.33
C PRO A 511 1.53 -9.04 24.21
N VAL A 512 0.95 -8.37 25.20
CA VAL A 512 1.07 -6.91 25.37
C VAL A 512 2.52 -6.58 25.75
N MET A 513 3.04 -5.48 25.23
CA MET A 513 4.31 -4.91 25.69
C MET A 513 4.20 -4.46 27.16
N ASP A 514 4.81 -5.25 28.05
CA ASP A 514 5.18 -4.84 29.41
C ASP A 514 6.70 -4.69 29.47
N ASP A 515 7.16 -3.44 29.43
CA ASP A 515 8.57 -3.07 29.51
C ASP A 515 9.05 -2.87 30.96
N GLY A 516 8.17 -2.99 31.96
CA GLY A 516 8.44 -2.58 33.33
C GLY A 516 8.91 -1.12 33.45
N GLY A 517 8.54 -0.26 32.50
CA GLY A 517 8.98 1.13 32.37
C GLY A 517 10.41 1.33 31.83
N LYS A 518 11.04 0.29 31.24
CA LYS A 518 12.41 0.37 30.69
C LYS A 518 12.48 0.77 29.22
N GLY A 519 11.35 0.85 28.53
CA GLY A 519 11.26 1.01 27.08
C GLY A 519 11.58 -0.28 26.32
N TRP A 520 11.17 -0.31 25.05
CA TRP A 520 11.62 -1.30 24.08
C TRP A 520 13.11 -1.10 23.73
N VAL A 521 13.84 -2.21 23.61
CA VAL A 521 15.25 -2.23 23.20
C VAL A 521 15.34 -2.85 21.81
N ARG A 522 15.75 -2.04 20.83
CA ARG A 522 15.93 -2.47 19.44
C ARG A 522 16.99 -3.58 19.32
N GLY A 523 16.70 -4.61 18.54
CA GLY A 523 17.60 -5.75 18.27
C GLY A 523 17.42 -6.93 19.23
N SER A 524 16.38 -6.91 20.07
CA SER A 524 15.99 -8.04 20.93
C SER A 524 14.73 -8.76 20.47
N GLU A 525 14.17 -8.35 19.32
CA GLU A 525 12.93 -8.88 18.77
C GLU A 525 13.15 -10.25 18.13
N VAL A 526 12.11 -11.08 18.19
CA VAL A 526 12.04 -12.32 17.41
C VAL A 526 10.87 -12.24 16.44
N GLN A 527 10.83 -13.10 15.43
CA GLN A 527 9.60 -13.19 14.62
C GLN A 527 8.39 -13.57 15.49
N PRO A 528 7.22 -12.95 15.24
CA PRO A 528 6.03 -13.18 16.04
C PRO A 528 5.54 -14.62 15.85
N ARG A 529 4.70 -15.08 16.79
CA ARG A 529 3.95 -16.32 16.61
C ARG A 529 2.70 -16.04 15.75
N GLU A 530 2.24 -17.08 15.07
CA GLU A 530 0.90 -17.13 14.50
C GLU A 530 -0.12 -17.38 15.62
N TYR A 531 -1.28 -16.71 15.57
CA TYR A 531 -2.35 -16.82 16.58
C TYR A 531 -3.70 -17.06 15.91
N THR A 532 -4.56 -17.90 16.51
CA THR A 532 -5.98 -17.98 16.09
C THR A 532 -6.70 -16.71 16.51
N ASN A 533 -7.20 -15.92 15.57
CA ASN A 533 -8.01 -14.76 15.91
C ASN A 533 -9.48 -15.15 16.15
N PRO A 534 -10.05 -14.90 17.35
CA PRO A 534 -11.43 -15.29 17.66
C PRO A 534 -12.48 -14.54 16.82
N GLN A 535 -12.12 -13.39 16.23
CA GLN A 535 -13.01 -12.65 15.34
C GLN A 535 -13.13 -13.34 13.98
N THR A 536 -12.00 -13.75 13.40
CA THR A 536 -11.94 -14.51 12.14
C THR A 536 -12.61 -15.88 12.27
N ALA A 537 -12.34 -16.61 13.36
CA ALA A 537 -13.03 -17.86 13.67
C ALA A 537 -14.56 -17.67 13.72
N ARG A 538 -15.04 -16.69 14.48
CA ARG A 538 -16.48 -16.37 14.59
C ARG A 538 -17.10 -15.87 13.29
N PHE A 539 -16.33 -15.23 12.41
CA PHE A 539 -16.78 -14.84 11.07
C PHE A 539 -16.94 -16.08 10.16
N CYS A 540 -16.00 -17.03 10.21
CA CYS A 540 -16.13 -18.31 9.51
C CYS A 540 -17.33 -19.12 10.04
N GLU A 541 -17.54 -19.18 11.36
CA GLU A 541 -18.75 -19.77 11.98
C GLU A 541 -20.05 -19.08 11.51
N LEU A 542 -20.07 -17.74 11.45
CA LEU A 542 -21.22 -16.96 11.01
C LEU A 542 -21.64 -17.33 9.58
N LEU A 543 -20.65 -17.50 8.69
CA LEU A 543 -20.86 -17.89 7.31
C LEU A 543 -20.91 -19.40 7.08
N GLN A 544 -20.72 -20.24 8.10
CA GLN A 544 -20.58 -21.70 7.98
C GLN A 544 -19.55 -22.11 6.90
N VAL A 545 -18.33 -21.60 7.06
CA VAL A 545 -17.16 -21.91 6.22
C VAL A 545 -15.98 -22.35 7.09
N GLU A 546 -14.96 -22.95 6.46
CA GLU A 546 -13.75 -23.44 7.13
C GLU A 546 -12.84 -22.26 7.54
N ASN A 547 -11.97 -22.44 8.54
CA ASN A 547 -11.07 -21.37 8.97
C ASN A 547 -9.61 -21.67 8.56
N TYR A 548 -9.23 -21.32 7.33
CA TYR A 548 -7.87 -21.57 6.82
C TYR A 548 -6.77 -20.77 7.54
N TRP A 549 -7.14 -19.72 8.27
CA TRP A 549 -6.24 -18.91 9.12
C TRP A 549 -5.98 -19.54 10.49
N ASP A 550 -6.68 -20.62 10.83
CA ASP A 550 -6.34 -21.38 12.02
C ASP A 550 -5.10 -22.24 11.81
N ALA A 551 -4.53 -22.71 12.92
CA ALA A 551 -3.50 -23.73 12.97
C ALA A 551 -3.48 -24.33 14.38
N SER A 552 -3.21 -25.62 14.49
CA SER A 552 -2.90 -26.26 15.77
C SER A 552 -1.60 -25.71 16.37
N GLU A 553 -1.40 -25.87 17.68
CA GLU A 553 -0.11 -25.49 18.31
C GLU A 553 1.04 -26.35 17.78
N GLU A 554 0.74 -27.59 17.41
CA GLU A 554 1.64 -28.54 16.76
C GLU A 554 2.10 -28.01 15.39
N GLU A 555 1.18 -27.67 14.47
CA GLU A 555 1.54 -27.10 13.16
C GLU A 555 2.32 -25.79 13.29
N ARG A 556 1.99 -24.94 14.28
CA ARG A 556 2.73 -23.71 14.57
C ARG A 556 4.14 -23.99 15.05
N ALA A 557 4.31 -24.99 15.91
CA ALA A 557 5.62 -25.41 16.41
C ALA A 557 6.47 -25.99 15.28
N GLU A 558 5.90 -26.86 14.43
CA GLU A 558 6.56 -27.45 13.27
C GLU A 558 7.03 -26.37 12.27
N ARG A 559 6.17 -25.39 11.91
CA ARG A 559 6.58 -24.25 11.07
C ARG A 559 7.68 -23.41 11.73
N ARG A 560 7.58 -23.19 13.05
CA ARG A 560 8.58 -22.41 13.81
C ARG A 560 9.95 -23.10 13.87
N GLU A 561 9.97 -24.43 13.97
CA GLU A 561 11.19 -25.24 13.95
C GLU A 561 11.79 -25.38 12.55
N LYS A 562 10.94 -25.57 11.52
CA LYS A 562 11.35 -25.57 10.10
C LYS A 562 12.06 -24.26 9.72
N GLY A 563 11.61 -23.14 10.29
CA GLY A 563 12.05 -21.81 9.88
C GLY A 563 11.33 -21.33 8.62
N PRO A 564 11.70 -20.15 8.10
CA PRO A 564 11.05 -19.57 6.94
C PRO A 564 11.36 -20.39 5.67
N ASP A 565 10.45 -20.34 4.69
CA ASP A 565 10.70 -20.95 3.37
C ASP A 565 11.87 -20.26 2.65
N GLU A 566 12.50 -20.95 1.69
CA GLU A 566 13.53 -20.34 0.84
C GLU A 566 12.97 -19.14 0.05
N ASP A 567 13.72 -18.04 -0.02
CA ASP A 567 13.34 -16.84 -0.77
C ASP A 567 13.33 -17.09 -2.29
N ASP A 568 12.20 -16.77 -2.94
CA ASP A 568 12.01 -16.83 -4.39
C ASP A 568 13.17 -16.15 -5.17
N PHE A 569 13.76 -15.09 -4.60
CA PHE A 569 14.86 -14.30 -5.19
C PHE A 569 16.16 -15.08 -5.39
N TYR A 570 16.50 -16.01 -4.48
CA TYR A 570 17.74 -16.79 -4.57
C TYR A 570 17.61 -18.03 -5.48
N ALA A 571 16.39 -18.52 -5.70
CA ALA A 571 16.13 -19.67 -6.57
C ALA A 571 16.52 -19.37 -8.04
N GLY A 572 16.21 -18.17 -8.55
CA GLY A 572 16.50 -17.75 -9.92
C GLY A 572 17.99 -17.83 -10.29
N PHE A 573 18.88 -17.46 -9.36
CA PHE A 573 20.34 -17.49 -9.59
C PHE A 573 20.96 -18.90 -9.53
N ARG A 574 20.28 -19.90 -8.94
CA ARG A 574 20.74 -21.30 -8.94
C ARG A 574 20.28 -22.10 -10.17
N GLY A 575 19.20 -21.69 -10.84
CA GLY A 575 18.70 -22.37 -12.04
C GLY A 575 19.62 -22.28 -13.28
N GLY A 576 20.50 -21.28 -13.34
CA GLY A 576 21.26 -20.95 -14.56
C GLY A 576 22.58 -21.70 -14.80
N ARG A 577 23.02 -22.64 -13.94
CA ARG A 577 24.34 -23.32 -14.09
C ARG A 577 24.39 -24.77 -13.61
N GLY A 578 23.88 -25.69 -14.43
CA GLY A 578 24.16 -27.13 -14.33
C GLY A 578 23.40 -27.92 -15.39
N GLY A 579 24.01 -28.79 -16.20
CA GLY A 579 25.44 -29.06 -16.34
C GLY A 579 25.72 -29.94 -17.57
N GLY A 580 26.70 -29.54 -18.39
CA GLY A 580 27.07 -30.23 -19.64
C GLY A 580 28.59 -30.33 -19.79
N GLY A 581 29.26 -30.95 -18.81
CA GLY A 581 30.72 -31.07 -18.75
C GLY A 581 31.14 -32.50 -18.46
N GLY A 582 31.45 -33.26 -19.51
CA GLY A 582 31.70 -34.70 -19.41
C GLY A 582 33.05 -35.11 -18.81
N PHE A 583 33.09 -36.36 -18.37
CA PHE A 583 34.24 -37.13 -17.87
C PHE A 583 35.59 -36.86 -18.55
N ARG A 584 36.58 -36.44 -17.75
CA ARG A 584 38.01 -36.83 -17.76
C ARG A 584 38.64 -36.28 -16.46
N GLY A 585 39.51 -36.97 -15.71
CA GLY A 585 40.15 -38.25 -15.98
C GLY A 585 41.67 -38.17 -15.80
N GLY A 586 42.15 -38.10 -14.55
CA GLY A 586 43.48 -38.63 -14.20
C GLY A 586 44.58 -37.67 -13.72
N ARG A 587 45.25 -38.13 -12.63
CA ARG A 587 46.63 -37.83 -12.15
C ARG A 587 46.90 -36.45 -11.55
N GLY A 588 47.42 -36.47 -10.31
CA GLY A 588 47.98 -35.31 -9.63
C GLY A 588 49.51 -35.36 -9.53
N ARG A 589 50.08 -34.35 -8.87
CA ARG A 589 51.43 -34.36 -8.28
C ARG A 589 51.50 -33.28 -7.20
N GLY A 590 52.06 -33.59 -6.03
CA GLY A 590 52.32 -32.62 -4.98
C GLY A 590 53.65 -31.89 -5.15
N GLY A 591 53.87 -30.87 -4.32
CA GLY A 591 55.14 -30.15 -4.21
C GLY A 591 55.02 -29.00 -3.20
N GLY A 592 55.80 -29.04 -2.11
CA GLY A 592 55.76 -28.03 -1.05
C GLY A 592 56.87 -26.97 -1.16
N GLY A 593 56.83 -26.00 -0.25
CA GLY A 593 57.82 -24.91 -0.10
C GLY A 593 57.39 -23.60 -0.78
N GLY A 594 57.72 -22.41 -0.28
CA GLY A 594 58.41 -22.09 0.98
C GLY A 594 59.18 -20.76 0.94
N HIS A 595 58.83 -19.83 1.83
CA HIS A 595 59.68 -18.75 2.37
C HIS A 595 60.06 -17.51 1.51
N ARG A 596 60.24 -16.39 2.24
CA ARG A 596 60.83 -15.06 1.90
C ARG A 596 59.98 -14.13 1.01
N GLY A 597 59.92 -12.81 1.24
CA GLY A 597 60.52 -11.97 2.31
C GLY A 597 61.43 -10.83 1.79
N ARG A 598 60.87 -9.62 1.65
CA ARG A 598 61.50 -8.28 1.46
C ARG A 598 60.34 -7.25 1.50
N GLY A 599 60.38 -6.05 2.10
CA GLY A 599 61.49 -5.26 2.66
C GLY A 599 62.25 -4.48 1.58
N GLY A 600 62.25 -3.15 1.51
CA GLY A 600 61.58 -2.08 2.29
C GLY A 600 62.09 -0.69 1.85
N GLY A 601 61.59 0.40 2.46
CA GLY A 601 62.06 1.79 2.27
C GLY A 601 61.26 2.62 1.23
N GLY A 602 61.17 3.96 1.31
CA GLY A 602 61.65 4.89 2.35
C GLY A 602 62.22 6.20 1.79
N GLY A 603 61.51 7.33 1.93
CA GLY A 603 61.93 8.68 1.49
C GLY A 603 61.59 9.03 0.03
N GLY A 604 61.48 10.30 -0.40
CA GLY A 604 61.59 11.57 0.33
C GLY A 604 61.30 12.80 -0.57
N TYR A 605 61.11 13.98 0.03
CA TYR A 605 60.65 15.25 -0.54
C TYR A 605 61.42 15.85 -1.74
N ARG A 606 60.66 16.60 -2.60
CA ARG A 606 60.95 17.83 -3.40
C ARG A 606 60.41 17.68 -4.86
N GLY A 607 59.87 18.69 -5.55
CA GLY A 607 59.58 20.08 -5.19
C GLY A 607 59.86 21.08 -6.34
N ARG A 608 58.83 21.46 -7.13
CA ARG A 608 58.81 22.61 -8.08
C ARG A 608 57.35 22.82 -8.57
N GLY A 609 56.79 24.02 -8.75
CA GLY A 609 57.26 25.37 -8.42
C GLY A 609 57.01 26.38 -9.55
N GLY A 610 56.05 27.30 -9.37
CA GLY A 610 55.76 28.46 -10.25
C GLY A 610 54.29 28.52 -10.70
N GLY A 611 53.52 29.59 -10.52
CA GLY A 611 53.79 30.89 -9.88
C GLY A 611 53.55 32.08 -10.82
N GLY A 612 52.63 32.97 -10.48
CA GLY A 612 52.37 34.21 -11.23
C GLY A 612 51.05 34.89 -10.86
N GLY A 613 51.12 36.05 -10.20
CA GLY A 613 49.96 36.88 -9.87
C GLY A 613 50.28 38.37 -9.98
N GLY A 614 49.23 39.20 -9.98
CA GLY A 614 49.28 40.67 -10.12
C GLY A 614 48.45 41.15 -11.32
N GLY A 615 47.83 42.34 -11.32
CA GLY A 615 47.72 43.34 -10.25
C GLY A 615 47.55 44.77 -10.77
N TYR A 616 46.33 45.33 -10.63
CA TYR A 616 45.98 46.78 -10.59
C TYR A 616 46.33 47.76 -11.74
N ARG A 617 45.28 48.39 -12.30
CA ARG A 617 45.04 49.85 -12.58
C ARG A 617 43.78 49.98 -13.48
N GLY A 618 42.92 51.01 -13.44
CA GLY A 618 42.76 52.15 -12.53
C GLY A 618 42.04 53.36 -13.19
N GLY A 619 40.97 53.90 -12.56
CA GLY A 619 40.31 55.21 -12.88
C GLY A 619 39.01 55.14 -13.72
N GLY A 620 38.00 56.03 -13.56
CA GLY A 620 37.77 57.06 -12.51
C GLY A 620 36.76 58.18 -12.89
N ARG A 621 36.12 58.82 -11.89
CA ARG A 621 35.18 60.00 -11.92
C ARG A 621 33.75 59.73 -12.44
N GLY A 622 32.65 60.34 -11.95
CA GLY A 622 32.35 61.30 -10.85
C GLY A 622 30.93 61.91 -11.08
N GLY A 623 30.18 62.57 -10.16
CA GLY A 623 30.29 62.83 -8.71
C GLY A 623 29.18 63.81 -8.20
N GLY A 624 28.99 63.95 -6.87
CA GLY A 624 28.10 64.93 -6.18
C GLY A 624 26.60 64.55 -6.10
N GLY A 625 25.79 64.88 -5.08
CA GLY A 625 25.93 65.57 -3.78
C GLY A 625 24.52 65.87 -3.19
N GLY A 626 24.25 66.20 -1.92
CA GLY A 626 25.11 66.25 -0.72
C GLY A 626 24.65 67.31 0.32
N HIS A 627 23.80 66.97 1.31
CA HIS A 627 23.42 67.91 2.41
C HIS A 627 23.16 67.25 3.79
N ARG A 628 23.47 67.99 4.86
CA ARG A 628 23.25 67.67 6.29
C ARG A 628 22.34 68.74 6.92
N GLY A 629 21.59 68.42 7.98
CA GLY A 629 20.85 69.43 8.75
C GLY A 629 20.25 68.91 10.07
N ARG A 630 20.80 69.36 11.20
CA ARG A 630 20.42 69.05 12.60
C ARG A 630 19.00 69.52 12.99
N GLY A 631 18.45 68.94 14.06
CA GLY A 631 17.74 69.74 15.09
C GLY A 631 16.65 69.00 15.87
N GLY A 632 16.75 69.00 17.21
CA GLY A 632 15.68 68.62 18.15
C GLY A 632 15.83 67.22 18.74
#